data_AF-K1S8U3-F1
#
_entry.id   AF-K1S8U3-F1
#
_cell.length_a   1.000
_cell.length_b   1.000
_cell.length_c   1.000
_cell.angle_alpha   90.00
_cell.angle_beta   90.00
_cell.angle_gamma   90.00
#
_symmetry.space_group_name_H-M   'P 1'
#
loop_
_entity.id
_entity.type
_entity.pdbx_description
1 polymer ?
#
loop_
_entity_poly.entity_id
_entity_poly.type
_entity_poly.pdbx_seq_one_letter_code
_entity_poly.pdbx_strand_id
1 'polypeptide(L)'
;VSAGLIPFLEHDDGHRALMGCNMMRQAVPLLHNDAPIVGTGLEKQVCEDSRTMVTAEGEGVIEYVDATTIRILYDRTEDDEFVSFEPALKEYRIPKFRRTNQNMTIDLRPICNKGQRVKKGDILTEGYATENGELALGRNLLVAYIPWKGYNYEDAVVISERMVRDDVLTSVHVDEYSLDVRETKRGVEEFTSDIPNVSEEATKDLDDNGIVRVGARIEPGDIMIGKISPKGESDPSPEEKLLRAIFGD
;
A
#
# COMPACT_ATOMS: atom_id res chain seq x y z
N VAL A 1 13.21 -21.24 -1.42
CA VAL A 1 13.11 -20.19 -0.37
C VAL A 1 11.86 -20.39 0.47
N SER A 2 10.64 -20.29 -0.09
CA SER A 2 9.40 -20.36 0.71
C SER A 2 9.23 -21.62 1.57
N ALA A 3 9.58 -22.82 1.08
CA ALA A 3 9.52 -24.03 1.90
C ALA A 3 10.43 -23.98 3.13
N GLY A 4 11.55 -23.24 3.06
CA GLY A 4 12.46 -23.04 4.19
C GLY A 4 11.93 -22.09 5.25
N LEU A 5 10.80 -21.38 5.01
CA LEU A 5 10.14 -20.52 6.00
C LEU A 5 9.07 -21.26 6.81
N ILE A 6 8.80 -22.54 6.52
CA ILE A 6 7.83 -23.35 7.26
C ILE A 6 8.54 -23.98 8.46
N PRO A 7 8.17 -23.64 9.71
CA PRO A 7 8.71 -24.31 10.88
C PRO A 7 8.19 -25.76 10.96
N PHE A 8 9.02 -26.68 11.45
CA PHE A 8 8.66 -28.10 11.63
C PHE A 8 8.21 -28.82 10.34
N LEU A 9 8.75 -28.44 9.19
CA LEU A 9 8.40 -28.99 7.87
C LEU A 9 8.51 -30.53 7.81
N GLU A 10 9.40 -31.13 8.59
CA GLU A 10 9.57 -32.58 8.71
C GLU A 10 8.34 -33.32 9.27
N HIS A 11 7.43 -32.60 9.93
CA HIS A 11 6.19 -33.11 10.48
C HIS A 11 4.98 -32.87 9.57
N ASP A 12 5.15 -32.15 8.45
CA ASP A 12 4.09 -31.82 7.51
C ASP A 12 4.05 -32.78 6.32
N ASP A 13 2.83 -33.06 5.84
CA ASP A 13 2.62 -33.73 4.56
C ASP A 13 3.04 -32.83 3.40
N GLY A 14 3.68 -33.41 2.38
CA GLY A 14 4.25 -32.66 1.25
C GLY A 14 3.22 -31.83 0.48
N HIS A 15 1.99 -32.31 0.32
CA HIS A 15 0.95 -31.53 -0.38
C HIS A 15 0.46 -30.35 0.47
N ARG A 16 0.41 -30.49 1.80
CA ARG A 16 0.05 -29.40 2.72
C ARG A 16 1.15 -28.34 2.80
N ALA A 17 2.41 -28.76 2.86
CA ALA A 17 3.54 -27.86 2.80
C ALA A 17 3.56 -27.03 1.51
N LEU A 18 3.22 -27.64 0.37
CA LEU A 18 3.11 -26.93 -0.91
C LEU A 18 2.01 -25.85 -0.87
N MET A 19 0.86 -26.14 -0.26
CA MET A 19 -0.20 -25.15 -0.06
C MET A 19 0.29 -23.99 0.81
N GLY A 20 0.95 -24.27 1.93
CA GLY A 20 1.54 -23.24 2.81
C GLY A 20 2.53 -22.32 2.07
N CYS A 21 3.40 -22.90 1.23
CA CYS A 21 4.32 -22.13 0.40
C CYS A 21 3.61 -21.16 -0.55
N ASN A 22 2.49 -21.59 -1.13
CA ASN A 22 1.71 -20.76 -2.05
C ASN A 22 0.92 -19.68 -1.31
N MET A 23 0.35 -20.00 -0.16
CA MET A 23 -0.38 -19.07 0.68
C MET A 23 0.50 -17.92 1.17
N MET A 24 1.75 -18.18 1.54
CA MET A 24 2.69 -17.12 1.94
C MET A 24 2.93 -16.07 0.85
N ARG A 25 2.89 -16.45 -0.43
CA ARG A 25 3.06 -15.50 -1.55
C ARG A 25 1.82 -14.64 -1.81
N GLN A 26 0.68 -15.01 -1.22
CA GLN A 26 -0.58 -14.30 -1.34
C GLN A 26 -0.87 -13.46 -0.09
N ALA A 27 0.01 -13.48 0.91
CA ALA A 27 -0.14 -12.70 2.11
C ALA A 27 -0.19 -11.20 1.78
N VAL A 28 -1.18 -10.52 2.35
CA VAL A 28 -1.36 -9.07 2.20
C VAL A 28 -0.64 -8.40 3.35
N PRO A 29 0.19 -7.36 3.10
CA PRO A 29 0.80 -6.58 4.18
C PRO A 29 -0.27 -5.96 5.08
N LEU A 30 -0.18 -6.21 6.38
CA LEU A 30 -1.08 -5.62 7.37
C LEU A 30 -0.54 -4.25 7.81
N LEU A 31 -1.42 -3.44 8.38
CA LEU A 31 -1.08 -2.16 8.99
C LEU A 31 -0.07 -2.33 10.13
N HIS A 32 -0.20 -3.43 10.86
CA HIS A 32 0.68 -3.85 11.93
C HIS A 32 0.99 -5.33 11.74
N ASN A 33 2.25 -5.66 11.53
CA ASN A 33 2.72 -7.03 11.36
C ASN A 33 3.53 -7.44 12.59
N ASP A 34 3.47 -8.72 12.94
CA ASP A 34 4.36 -9.31 13.94
C ASP A 34 5.26 -10.35 13.28
N ALA A 35 6.54 -10.33 13.62
CA ALA A 35 7.47 -11.40 13.31
C ALA A 35 6.96 -12.71 13.95
N PRO A 36 7.11 -13.85 13.28
CA PRO A 36 6.61 -15.12 13.79
C PRO A 36 7.31 -15.47 15.11
N ILE A 37 6.54 -15.83 16.15
CA ILE A 37 7.12 -16.30 17.44
C ILE A 37 8.04 -17.52 17.23
N VAL A 38 7.73 -18.34 16.23
CA VAL A 38 8.53 -19.49 15.83
C VAL A 38 8.89 -19.35 14.35
N GLY A 39 10.16 -19.01 14.09
CA GLY A 39 10.73 -18.90 12.75
C GLY A 39 11.77 -19.98 12.44
N THR A 40 12.32 -19.94 11.24
CA THR A 40 13.38 -20.86 10.77
C THR A 40 14.77 -20.22 10.70
N GLY A 41 14.86 -18.90 10.87
CA GLY A 41 16.08 -18.10 10.78
C GLY A 41 16.38 -17.58 9.37
N LEU A 42 15.58 -17.96 8.38
CA LEU A 42 15.71 -17.46 7.01
C LEU A 42 14.97 -16.13 6.78
N GLU A 43 14.11 -15.71 7.71
CA GLU A 43 13.26 -14.54 7.61
C GLU A 43 14.08 -13.27 7.36
N LYS A 44 15.14 -13.07 8.16
CA LYS A 44 16.06 -11.94 8.01
C LYS A 44 16.75 -11.92 6.66
N GLN A 45 17.27 -13.07 6.23
CA GLN A 45 17.98 -13.18 4.95
C GLN A 45 17.04 -12.88 3.77
N VAL A 46 15.79 -13.36 3.82
CA VAL A 46 14.78 -13.06 2.80
C VAL A 46 14.52 -11.56 2.72
N CYS A 47 14.43 -10.86 3.86
CA CYS A 47 14.26 -9.41 3.88
C CYS A 47 15.45 -8.67 3.26
N GLU A 48 16.68 -9.03 3.63
CA GLU A 48 17.91 -8.45 3.09
C GLU A 48 18.02 -8.65 1.57
N ASP A 49 17.78 -9.87 1.10
CA ASP A 49 17.87 -10.23 -0.32
C ASP A 49 16.74 -9.62 -1.15
N SER A 50 15.57 -9.34 -0.55
CA SER A 50 14.42 -8.73 -1.24
C SER A 50 14.67 -7.29 -1.68
N ARG A 51 15.60 -6.59 -1.02
CA ARG A 51 15.89 -5.15 -1.22
C ARG A 51 14.66 -4.24 -1.15
N THR A 52 13.63 -4.67 -0.43
CA THR A 52 12.42 -3.86 -0.23
C THR A 52 12.66 -2.75 0.79
N MET A 53 13.55 -2.99 1.75
CA MET A 53 13.92 -2.04 2.81
C MET A 53 15.15 -1.21 2.41
N VAL A 54 15.28 -0.03 3.01
CA VAL A 54 16.50 0.76 2.94
C VAL A 54 17.54 0.15 3.88
N THR A 55 18.70 -0.20 3.34
CA THR A 55 19.84 -0.72 4.09
C THR A 55 21.02 0.24 4.05
N ALA A 56 21.85 0.21 5.09
CA ALA A 56 23.09 0.98 5.12
C ALA A 56 24.14 0.37 4.17
N GLU A 57 24.76 1.21 3.33
CA GLU A 57 25.78 0.76 2.38
C GLU A 57 27.17 0.55 3.00
N GLY A 58 27.42 1.17 4.14
CA GLY A 58 28.72 1.21 4.81
C GLY A 58 28.60 1.43 6.31
N GLU A 59 29.74 1.59 6.98
CA GLU A 59 29.77 2.03 8.38
C GLU A 59 29.62 3.54 8.47
N GLY A 60 28.79 4.01 9.40
CA GLY A 60 28.55 5.43 9.56
C GLY A 60 27.66 5.75 10.76
N VAL A 61 27.34 7.03 10.91
CA VAL A 61 26.45 7.54 11.96
C VAL A 61 25.26 8.23 11.33
N ILE A 62 24.08 7.95 11.85
CA ILE A 62 22.85 8.59 11.39
C ILE A 62 22.81 10.05 11.88
N GLU A 63 22.86 10.99 10.96
CA GLU A 63 22.85 12.42 11.27
C GLU A 63 21.41 12.94 11.46
N TYR A 64 20.48 12.44 10.64
CA TYR A 64 19.09 12.90 10.63
C TYR A 64 18.15 11.75 10.27
N VAL A 65 17.03 11.66 10.97
CA VAL A 65 15.95 10.70 10.70
C VAL A 65 14.64 11.46 10.74
N ASP A 66 13.85 11.24 9.70
CA ASP A 66 12.47 11.67 9.59
C ASP A 66 11.65 10.57 8.94
N ALA A 67 10.32 10.67 8.98
CA ALA A 67 9.41 9.72 8.37
C ALA A 67 9.64 9.59 6.85
N THR A 68 10.18 10.60 6.17
CA THR A 68 10.37 10.62 4.71
C THR A 68 11.82 10.49 4.28
N THR A 69 12.78 10.80 5.16
CA THR A 69 14.19 10.90 4.79
C THR A 69 15.09 10.43 5.93
N ILE A 70 16.10 9.63 5.58
CA ILE A 70 17.21 9.25 6.48
C ILE A 70 18.50 9.81 5.90
N ARG A 71 19.29 10.50 6.70
CA ARG A 71 20.63 10.96 6.31
C ARG A 71 21.70 10.28 7.16
N ILE A 72 22.67 9.70 6.48
CA ILE A 72 23.76 8.95 7.10
C ILE A 72 25.07 9.60 6.71
N LEU A 73 25.89 9.89 7.71
CA LEU A 73 27.27 10.29 7.52
C LEU A 73 28.13 9.02 7.53
N TYR A 74 28.63 8.62 6.37
CA TYR A 74 29.49 7.45 6.26
C TYR A 74 30.92 7.78 6.68
N ASP A 75 31.54 6.85 7.40
CA ASP A 75 32.95 6.94 7.76
C ASP A 75 33.78 6.68 6.49
N ARG A 76 34.58 7.67 6.08
CA ARG A 76 35.49 7.55 4.94
C ARG A 76 36.93 7.48 5.41
N THR A 77 37.71 6.67 4.73
CA THR A 77 39.17 6.66 4.89
C THR A 77 39.80 7.75 4.03
N GLU A 78 41.04 8.17 4.33
CA GLU A 78 41.76 9.19 3.55
C GLU A 78 41.89 8.82 2.06
N ASP A 79 41.96 7.52 1.74
CA ASP A 79 41.97 7.02 0.36
C ASP A 79 40.61 7.18 -0.34
N ASP A 80 39.49 6.99 0.37
CA ASP A 80 38.14 7.15 -0.18
C ASP A 80 37.77 8.63 -0.40
N GLU A 81 38.27 9.54 0.43
CA GLU A 81 38.14 10.99 0.21
C GLU A 81 38.94 11.46 -1.01
N PHE A 82 40.06 10.79 -1.32
CA PHE A 82 40.90 11.14 -2.47
C PHE A 82 40.27 10.73 -3.82
N VAL A 83 39.41 9.70 -3.82
CA VAL A 83 38.81 9.13 -5.04
C VAL A 83 37.36 9.59 -5.25
N SER A 84 36.62 9.94 -4.19
CA SER A 84 35.20 10.29 -4.28
C SER A 84 34.92 11.79 -4.16
N PHE A 85 34.35 12.38 -5.23
CA PHE A 85 33.88 13.77 -5.25
C PHE A 85 32.50 13.96 -4.59
N GLU A 86 31.83 12.89 -4.18
CA GLU A 86 30.51 12.97 -3.54
C GLU A 86 30.63 13.32 -2.06
N PRO A 87 29.66 14.03 -1.45
CA PRO A 87 29.67 14.27 0.00
C PRO A 87 29.59 12.97 0.81
N ALA A 88 30.28 12.90 1.96
CA ALA A 88 30.23 11.76 2.90
C ALA A 88 28.83 11.54 3.49
N LEU A 89 28.01 12.59 3.44
CA LEU A 89 26.61 12.55 3.78
C LEU A 89 25.78 11.99 2.63
N LYS A 90 25.08 10.89 2.89
CA LYS A 90 24.15 10.28 1.95
C LYS A 90 22.72 10.40 2.44
N GLU A 91 21.83 10.80 1.53
CA GLU A 91 20.41 10.95 1.79
C GLU A 91 19.62 9.78 1.16
N TYR A 92 18.81 9.12 1.98
CA TYR A 92 17.90 8.06 1.57
C TYR A 92 16.46 8.55 1.71
N ARG A 93 15.72 8.54 0.59
CA ARG A 93 14.30 8.89 0.58
C ARG A 93 13.45 7.65 0.79
N ILE A 94 12.62 7.68 1.82
CA ILE A 94 11.74 6.58 2.19
C ILE A 94 10.49 6.63 1.31
N PRO A 95 10.13 5.53 0.61
CA PRO A 95 8.88 5.46 -0.13
C PRO A 95 7.69 5.46 0.84
N LYS A 96 6.78 6.42 0.64
CA LYS A 96 5.54 6.55 1.41
C LYS A 96 4.33 6.28 0.53
N PHE A 97 3.45 5.42 1.04
CA PHE A 97 2.18 5.03 0.40
C PHE A 97 2.30 4.69 -1.09
N ARG A 98 3.38 4.00 -1.48
CA ARG A 98 3.60 3.64 -2.89
C ARG A 98 2.73 2.45 -3.26
N ARG A 99 1.97 2.57 -4.35
CA ARG A 99 1.14 1.49 -4.87
C ARG A 99 1.99 0.35 -5.45
N THR A 100 1.56 -0.89 -5.22
CA THR A 100 2.09 -2.09 -5.90
C THR A 100 1.20 -2.52 -7.06
N ASN A 101 1.67 -3.47 -7.87
CA ASN A 101 0.88 -4.01 -8.99
C ASN A 101 -0.41 -4.72 -8.55
N GLN A 102 -0.48 -5.19 -7.31
CA GLN A 102 -1.64 -5.85 -6.72
C GLN A 102 -2.51 -4.90 -5.88
N ASN A 103 -2.42 -3.58 -6.13
CA ASN A 103 -3.14 -2.53 -5.40
C ASN A 103 -2.92 -2.57 -3.88
N MET A 104 -1.77 -3.10 -3.45
CA MET A 104 -1.31 -3.02 -2.05
C MET A 104 -0.45 -1.77 -1.88
N THR A 105 -0.16 -1.44 -0.62
CA THR A 105 0.59 -0.24 -0.27
C THR A 105 1.95 -0.61 0.31
N ILE A 106 3.02 0.01 -0.22
CA ILE A 106 4.34 0.05 0.40
C ILE A 106 4.43 1.34 1.22
N ASP A 107 4.32 1.22 2.54
CA ASP A 107 4.69 2.26 3.50
C ASP A 107 5.90 1.76 4.30
N LEU A 108 7.03 2.44 4.14
CA LEU A 108 8.22 2.15 4.93
C LEU A 108 8.37 3.20 6.03
N ARG A 109 8.76 2.79 7.23
CA ARG A 109 8.98 3.64 8.40
C ARG A 109 10.42 3.45 8.89
N PRO A 110 11.11 4.52 9.28
CA PRO A 110 12.45 4.39 9.83
C PRO A 110 12.40 3.71 11.20
N ILE A 111 13.32 2.75 11.44
CA ILE A 111 13.50 2.10 12.75
C ILE A 111 14.74 2.59 13.50
N CYS A 112 15.55 3.41 12.82
CA CYS A 112 16.83 3.87 13.34
C CYS A 112 16.71 5.22 14.05
N ASN A 113 17.65 5.49 14.96
CA ASN A 113 17.67 6.72 15.75
C ASN A 113 18.80 7.67 15.33
N LYS A 114 18.59 8.98 15.50
CA LYS A 114 19.65 9.97 15.32
C LYS A 114 20.83 9.68 16.27
N GLY A 115 22.04 9.67 15.72
CA GLY A 115 23.29 9.37 16.43
C GLY A 115 23.60 7.88 16.56
N GLN A 116 22.74 6.98 16.06
CA GLN A 116 23.02 5.55 16.02
C GLN A 116 24.11 5.25 14.98
N ARG A 117 25.07 4.40 15.37
CA ARG A 117 26.09 3.88 14.47
C ARG A 117 25.54 2.67 13.73
N VAL A 118 25.72 2.64 12.43
CA VAL A 118 25.24 1.58 11.53
C VAL A 118 26.41 0.91 10.85
N LYS A 119 26.20 -0.34 10.45
CA LYS A 119 27.15 -1.14 9.66
C LYS A 119 26.57 -1.42 8.29
N LYS A 120 27.45 -1.82 7.37
CA LYS A 120 27.05 -2.29 6.05
C LYS A 120 26.06 -3.45 6.17
N GLY A 121 24.90 -3.30 5.54
CA GLY A 121 23.82 -4.29 5.53
C GLY A 121 22.76 -4.09 6.61
N ASP A 122 22.96 -3.17 7.56
CA ASP A 122 21.94 -2.91 8.59
C ASP A 122 20.66 -2.36 7.96
N ILE A 123 19.52 -2.96 8.31
CA ILE A 123 18.19 -2.52 7.86
C ILE A 123 17.79 -1.28 8.65
N LEU A 124 17.37 -0.23 7.95
CA LEU A 124 17.05 1.07 8.54
C LEU A 124 15.56 1.41 8.52
N THR A 125 14.77 0.63 7.79
CA THR A 125 13.33 0.83 7.63
C THR A 125 12.56 -0.48 7.80
N GLU A 126 11.30 -0.39 8.22
CA GLU A 126 10.32 -1.48 8.30
C GLU A 126 8.99 -1.10 7.61
N GLY A 127 8.09 -2.05 7.35
CA GLY A 127 6.67 -1.72 7.08
C GLY A 127 6.01 -2.50 5.94
N TYR A 128 6.75 -2.96 4.93
CA TYR A 128 6.22 -3.86 3.91
C TYR A 128 6.34 -5.32 4.36
N ALA A 129 5.40 -5.76 5.22
CA ALA A 129 5.37 -7.10 5.80
C ALA A 129 6.70 -7.47 6.49
N THR A 130 7.24 -6.53 7.26
CA THR A 130 8.47 -6.72 8.06
C THR A 130 8.31 -6.11 9.45
N GLU A 131 8.98 -6.72 10.43
CA GLU A 131 9.12 -6.21 11.79
C GLU A 131 10.57 -6.42 12.24
N ASN A 132 11.23 -5.38 12.77
CA ASN A 132 12.62 -5.48 13.28
C ASN A 132 13.65 -6.09 12.30
N GLY A 133 13.44 -5.95 10.99
CA GLY A 133 14.32 -6.50 9.95
C GLY A 133 14.06 -7.98 9.60
N GLU A 134 13.00 -8.58 10.14
CA GLU A 134 12.54 -9.92 9.79
C GLU A 134 11.24 -9.87 8.99
N LEU A 135 10.97 -10.96 8.26
CA LEU A 135 9.77 -11.12 7.46
C LEU A 135 8.57 -11.38 8.38
N ALA A 136 7.57 -10.50 8.31
CA ALA A 136 6.37 -10.51 9.12
C ALA A 136 5.15 -10.42 8.20
N LEU A 137 4.68 -11.57 7.71
CA LEU A 137 3.54 -11.65 6.76
C LEU A 137 2.16 -11.55 7.43
N GLY A 138 2.10 -11.55 8.76
CA GLY A 138 0.85 -11.63 9.51
C GLY A 138 0.99 -11.20 10.97
N ARG A 139 0.16 -11.78 11.84
CA ARG A 139 0.10 -11.50 13.28
C ARG A 139 0.15 -12.79 14.09
N ASN A 140 0.70 -12.72 15.28
CA ASN A 140 0.68 -13.85 16.21
C ASN A 140 -0.65 -13.89 16.96
N LEU A 141 -1.40 -14.99 16.83
CA LEU A 141 -2.73 -15.13 17.45
C LEU A 141 -2.74 -16.23 18.51
N LEU A 142 -3.52 -16.02 19.56
CA LEU A 142 -3.83 -17.08 20.53
C LEU A 142 -4.93 -17.98 19.96
N VAL A 143 -4.61 -19.24 19.74
CA VAL A 143 -5.51 -20.22 19.12
C VAL A 143 -5.93 -21.28 20.13
N ALA A 144 -7.22 -21.64 20.13
CA ALA A 144 -7.76 -22.75 20.91
C ALA A 144 -8.31 -23.84 19.98
N TYR A 145 -7.81 -25.06 20.12
CA TYR A 145 -8.25 -26.21 19.34
C TYR A 145 -9.46 -26.90 20.01
N ILE A 146 -10.65 -26.32 19.84
CA ILE A 146 -11.91 -26.87 20.37
C ILE A 146 -13.02 -26.82 19.32
N PRO A 147 -13.92 -27.81 19.25
CA PRO A 147 -15.15 -27.67 18.48
C PRO A 147 -16.05 -26.62 19.14
N TRP A 148 -16.55 -25.66 18.36
CA TRP A 148 -17.35 -24.55 18.89
C TRP A 148 -18.71 -24.46 18.19
N LYS A 149 -19.71 -25.12 18.77
CA LYS A 149 -21.13 -25.07 18.35
C LYS A 149 -21.36 -25.31 16.84
N GLY A 150 -20.45 -26.02 16.17
CA GLY A 150 -20.51 -26.27 14.73
C GLY A 150 -20.07 -25.09 13.83
N TYR A 151 -19.66 -23.95 14.39
CA TYR A 151 -19.18 -22.82 13.60
C TYR A 151 -17.81 -23.06 12.97
N ASN A 152 -17.02 -23.96 13.55
CA ASN A 152 -15.76 -24.44 12.98
C ASN A 152 -15.90 -25.81 12.31
N TYR A 153 -17.03 -26.03 11.63
CA TYR A 153 -17.22 -27.23 10.82
C TYR A 153 -16.29 -27.22 9.60
N GLU A 154 -15.67 -28.36 9.29
CA GLU A 154 -14.62 -28.51 8.26
C GLU A 154 -13.48 -27.51 8.44
N ASP A 155 -13.26 -26.63 7.46
CA ASP A 155 -12.16 -25.66 7.44
C ASP A 155 -12.58 -24.26 7.92
N ALA A 156 -13.79 -24.13 8.48
CA ALA A 156 -14.27 -22.85 8.99
C ALA A 156 -13.51 -22.43 10.25
N VAL A 157 -13.14 -21.14 10.32
CA VAL A 157 -12.44 -20.55 11.45
C VAL A 157 -13.34 -19.57 12.18
N VAL A 158 -13.40 -19.70 13.51
CA VAL A 158 -14.12 -18.75 14.37
C VAL A 158 -13.12 -17.73 14.90
N ILE A 159 -13.37 -16.45 14.61
CA ILE A 159 -12.56 -15.34 15.09
C ILE A 159 -13.26 -14.60 16.23
N SER A 160 -12.48 -14.07 17.17
CA SER A 160 -13.01 -13.18 18.19
C SER A 160 -13.32 -11.81 17.59
N GLU A 161 -14.43 -11.19 18.00
CA GLU A 161 -14.78 -9.81 17.62
C GLU A 161 -13.66 -8.82 17.95
N ARG A 162 -12.86 -9.13 18.98
CA ARG A 162 -11.67 -8.36 19.35
C ARG A 162 -10.69 -8.17 18.19
N MET A 163 -10.61 -9.13 17.27
CA MET A 163 -9.72 -9.03 16.10
C MET A 163 -10.08 -7.85 15.19
N VAL A 164 -11.38 -7.56 15.07
CA VAL A 164 -11.89 -6.42 14.29
C VAL A 164 -11.76 -5.13 15.10
N ARG A 165 -12.08 -5.18 16.39
CA ARG A 165 -12.04 -4.00 17.27
C ARG A 165 -10.63 -3.42 17.45
N ASP A 166 -9.63 -4.29 17.54
CA ASP A 166 -8.24 -3.90 17.78
C ASP A 166 -7.43 -3.77 16.46
N ASP A 167 -8.09 -3.75 15.30
CA ASP A 167 -7.46 -3.63 13.97
C ASP A 167 -6.30 -4.62 13.74
N VAL A 168 -6.46 -5.86 14.22
CA VAL A 168 -5.36 -6.84 14.22
C VAL A 168 -5.01 -7.27 12.80
N LEU A 169 -6.03 -7.53 11.96
CA LEU A 169 -5.88 -8.04 10.60
C LEU A 169 -6.35 -7.01 9.56
N THR A 170 -6.03 -5.74 9.79
CA THR A 170 -6.41 -4.62 8.90
C THR A 170 -5.31 -4.33 7.90
N SER A 171 -5.65 -4.17 6.61
CA SER A 171 -4.73 -3.82 5.51
C SER A 171 -5.19 -2.57 4.77
N VAL A 172 -4.27 -1.92 4.04
CA VAL A 172 -4.55 -0.71 3.25
C VAL A 172 -4.33 -1.00 1.77
N HIS A 173 -5.38 -0.78 0.98
CA HIS A 173 -5.39 -0.94 -0.46
C HIS A 173 -5.48 0.41 -1.15
N VAL A 174 -4.82 0.54 -2.30
CA VAL A 174 -4.82 1.75 -3.11
C VAL A 174 -5.19 1.38 -4.54
N ASP A 175 -6.35 1.84 -4.96
CA ASP A 175 -6.86 1.70 -6.32
C ASP A 175 -6.60 2.99 -7.10
N GLU A 176 -6.23 2.84 -8.37
CA GLU A 176 -6.01 3.95 -9.29
C GLU A 176 -7.11 3.94 -10.35
N TYR A 177 -7.82 5.06 -10.44
CA TYR A 177 -8.83 5.30 -11.47
C TYR A 177 -8.31 6.39 -12.39
N SER A 178 -8.16 6.06 -13.67
CA SER A 178 -7.76 7.01 -14.69
C SER A 178 -8.89 7.24 -15.67
N LEU A 179 -9.02 8.50 -16.11
CA LEU A 179 -9.99 8.90 -17.12
C LEU A 179 -9.31 9.88 -18.07
N ASP A 180 -9.26 9.51 -19.34
CA ASP A 180 -8.66 10.34 -20.37
C ASP A 180 -9.70 11.24 -21.04
N VAL A 181 -9.27 12.46 -21.31
CA VAL A 181 -9.95 13.39 -22.22
C VAL A 181 -9.51 13.10 -23.64
N ARG A 182 -10.47 13.00 -24.55
CA ARG A 182 -10.21 12.74 -25.97
C ARG A 182 -10.79 13.85 -26.82
N GLU A 183 -10.07 14.22 -27.87
CA GLU A 183 -10.65 15.04 -28.93
C GLU A 183 -11.60 14.19 -29.77
N THR A 184 -12.86 14.58 -29.78
CA THR A 184 -13.85 13.97 -30.67
C THR A 184 -14.07 14.86 -31.88
N LYS A 185 -14.61 14.30 -32.98
CA LYS A 185 -15.00 15.08 -34.16
C LYS A 185 -16.04 16.17 -33.87
N ARG A 186 -16.68 16.14 -32.70
CA ARG A 186 -17.79 17.02 -32.30
C ARG A 186 -17.36 18.09 -31.31
N GLY A 187 -16.10 18.08 -30.89
CA GLY A 187 -15.53 19.00 -29.92
C GLY A 187 -14.58 18.29 -28.97
N VAL A 188 -13.87 19.10 -28.20
CA VAL A 188 -12.92 18.65 -27.18
C VAL A 188 -13.71 18.28 -25.94
N GLU A 189 -13.41 17.14 -25.33
CA GLU A 189 -13.94 16.85 -23.99
C GLU A 189 -13.21 17.72 -22.96
N GLU A 190 -13.93 18.24 -21.98
CA GLU A 190 -13.36 19.16 -20.99
C GLU A 190 -13.60 18.60 -19.59
N PHE A 191 -12.61 18.79 -18.72
CA PHE A 191 -12.77 18.56 -17.29
C PHE A 191 -13.40 19.78 -16.65
N THR A 192 -14.48 19.58 -15.90
CA THR A 192 -15.20 20.65 -15.21
C THR A 192 -16.04 20.08 -14.08
N SER A 193 -16.25 20.88 -13.03
CA SER A 193 -17.16 20.59 -11.93
C SER A 193 -18.62 20.89 -12.26
N ASP A 194 -18.90 21.66 -13.33
CA ASP A 194 -20.25 22.05 -13.73
C ASP A 194 -20.92 20.97 -14.60
N ILE A 195 -21.36 19.88 -13.98
CA ILE A 195 -21.92 18.73 -14.70
C ILE A 195 -23.44 18.90 -14.88
N PRO A 196 -23.96 18.91 -16.13
CA PRO A 196 -25.38 19.11 -16.38
C PRO A 196 -26.23 17.93 -15.88
N ASN A 197 -27.38 18.22 -15.28
CA ASN A 197 -28.32 17.26 -14.67
C ASN A 197 -27.80 16.55 -13.41
N VAL A 198 -26.77 17.09 -12.75
CA VAL A 198 -26.26 16.59 -11.48
C VAL A 198 -26.54 17.62 -10.38
N SER A 199 -26.86 17.14 -9.17
CA SER A 199 -27.09 18.02 -8.01
C SER A 199 -25.78 18.63 -7.52
N GLU A 200 -25.84 19.86 -6.97
CA GLU A 200 -24.68 20.51 -6.33
C GLU A 200 -24.09 19.67 -5.18
N GLU A 201 -24.91 18.84 -4.52
CA GLU A 201 -24.44 17.96 -3.45
C GLU A 201 -23.51 16.85 -3.95
N ALA A 202 -23.70 16.39 -5.20
CA ALA A 202 -22.85 15.36 -5.81
C ALA A 202 -21.54 15.94 -6.37
N THR A 203 -21.49 17.25 -6.65
CA THR A 203 -20.28 17.94 -7.14
C THR A 203 -19.53 18.70 -6.04
N LYS A 204 -20.02 18.66 -4.79
CA LYS A 204 -19.45 19.39 -3.64
C LYS A 204 -17.97 19.10 -3.37
N ASP A 205 -17.51 17.91 -3.70
CA ASP A 205 -16.13 17.45 -3.45
C ASP A 205 -15.21 17.63 -4.66
N LEU A 206 -15.72 18.15 -5.79
CA LEU A 206 -14.94 18.47 -7.00
C LEU A 206 -14.33 19.87 -6.88
N ASP A 207 -13.10 20.01 -7.37
CA ASP A 207 -12.42 21.29 -7.53
C ASP A 207 -12.84 22.01 -8.83
N ASP A 208 -12.29 23.21 -9.07
CA ASP A 208 -12.57 24.01 -10.27
C ASP A 208 -12.21 23.28 -11.58
N ASN A 209 -11.33 22.28 -11.53
CA ASN A 209 -10.95 21.46 -12.67
C ASN A 209 -11.79 20.18 -12.79
N GLY A 210 -12.82 19.99 -11.96
CA GLY A 210 -13.63 18.76 -11.97
C GLY A 210 -12.91 17.54 -11.39
N ILE A 211 -11.88 17.72 -10.56
CA ILE A 211 -11.16 16.63 -9.89
C ILE A 211 -11.55 16.61 -8.41
N VAL A 212 -11.78 15.42 -7.86
CA VAL A 212 -12.08 15.29 -6.43
C VAL A 212 -10.93 15.83 -5.55
N ARG A 213 -11.26 16.60 -4.52
CA ARG A 213 -10.27 17.11 -3.56
C ARG A 213 -9.56 15.98 -2.80
N VAL A 214 -8.27 16.16 -2.54
CA VAL A 214 -7.49 15.22 -1.73
C VAL A 214 -8.04 15.18 -0.30
N GLY A 215 -8.34 13.97 0.21
CA GLY A 215 -8.92 13.77 1.54
C GLY A 215 -10.45 13.86 1.58
N ALA A 216 -11.14 13.86 0.43
CA ALA A 216 -12.57 13.57 0.37
C ALA A 216 -12.86 12.11 0.73
N ARG A 217 -14.00 11.86 1.36
CA ARG A 217 -14.53 10.51 1.58
C ARG A 217 -15.51 10.23 0.44
N ILE A 218 -15.25 9.16 -0.30
CA ILE A 218 -15.97 8.81 -1.52
C ILE A 218 -16.74 7.53 -1.24
N GLU A 219 -18.03 7.52 -1.55
CA GLU A 219 -18.89 6.35 -1.49
C GLU A 219 -19.23 5.84 -2.90
N PRO A 220 -19.66 4.57 -3.05
CA PRO A 220 -20.07 4.06 -4.35
C PRO A 220 -21.20 4.91 -4.96
N GLY A 221 -20.91 5.55 -6.10
CA GLY A 221 -21.85 6.44 -6.80
C GLY A 221 -21.40 7.90 -6.85
N ASP A 222 -20.43 8.28 -6.02
CA ASP A 222 -19.86 9.64 -6.02
C ASP A 222 -18.98 9.89 -7.25
N ILE A 223 -18.95 11.15 -7.69
CA ILE A 223 -18.20 11.56 -8.87
C ILE A 223 -16.76 11.91 -8.46
N MET A 224 -15.79 11.17 -8.99
CA MET A 224 -14.36 11.43 -8.75
C MET A 224 -13.73 12.36 -9.79
N ILE A 225 -14.21 12.28 -11.03
CA ILE A 225 -13.71 13.04 -12.17
C ILE A 225 -14.91 13.51 -13.00
N GLY A 226 -15.15 14.82 -13.00
CA GLY A 226 -16.13 15.47 -13.84
C GLY A 226 -15.59 15.68 -15.25
N LYS A 227 -16.18 14.99 -16.23
CA LYS A 227 -15.89 15.17 -17.66
C LYS A 227 -17.18 15.45 -18.42
N ILE A 228 -17.17 16.50 -19.24
CA ILE A 228 -18.24 16.77 -20.20
C ILE A 228 -17.76 16.39 -21.59
N SER A 229 -18.61 15.64 -22.29
CA SER A 229 -18.45 15.36 -23.71
C SER A 229 -19.52 16.14 -24.50
N PRO A 230 -19.15 16.84 -25.58
CA PRO A 230 -20.12 17.55 -26.40
C PRO A 230 -21.14 16.57 -26.99
N LYS A 231 -22.43 16.78 -26.68
CA LYS A 231 -23.52 16.00 -27.26
C LYS A 231 -23.66 16.39 -28.74
N GLY A 232 -23.81 15.40 -29.61
CA GLY A 232 -24.20 15.68 -30.99
C GLY A 232 -25.64 16.20 -31.03
N GLU A 233 -25.96 17.05 -32.01
CA GLU A 233 -27.35 17.38 -32.35
C GLU A 233 -28.07 16.10 -32.81
N SER A 234 -28.67 15.38 -31.88
CA SER A 234 -29.84 14.56 -32.17
C SER A 234 -31.05 15.46 -32.02
N ASP A 235 -31.88 15.56 -33.05
CA ASP A 235 -33.19 16.23 -32.95
C ASP A 235 -33.91 15.66 -31.73
N PRO A 236 -34.19 16.47 -30.68
CA PRO A 236 -34.85 15.94 -29.50
C PRO A 236 -36.20 15.40 -29.92
N SER A 237 -36.56 14.27 -29.33
CA SER A 237 -37.84 13.64 -29.60
C SER A 237 -38.99 14.64 -29.34
N PRO A 238 -40.14 14.55 -30.04
CA PRO A 238 -41.29 15.39 -29.76
C PRO A 238 -41.66 15.41 -28.27
N GLU A 239 -41.46 14.29 -27.56
CA GLU A 239 -41.65 14.13 -26.12
C GLU A 239 -40.65 14.97 -25.29
N GLU A 240 -39.36 14.98 -25.63
CA GLU A 240 -38.35 15.80 -24.95
C GLU A 240 -38.54 17.29 -25.25
N LYS A 241 -38.95 17.66 -26.47
CA LYS A 241 -39.32 19.04 -26.82
C LYS A 241 -40.49 19.54 -25.96
N LEU A 242 -41.46 18.66 -25.70
CA LEU A 242 -42.62 18.97 -24.86
C LEU A 242 -42.25 19.07 -23.37
N LEU A 243 -41.35 18.21 -22.89
CA LEU A 243 -40.79 18.28 -21.53
C LEU A 243 -40.01 19.59 -21.30
N ARG A 244 -39.12 19.97 -22.22
CA ARG A 244 -38.39 21.26 -22.16
C ARG A 244 -39.31 22.47 -22.20
N ALA A 245 -40.40 22.41 -22.96
CA ALA A 245 -41.39 23.49 -23.02
C ALA A 245 -42.18 23.65 -21.71
N ILE A 246 -42.35 22.59 -20.93
CA ILE A 246 -43.09 22.61 -19.65
C ILE A 246 -42.18 22.94 -18.47
N PHE A 247 -40.97 22.37 -18.42
CA PHE A 247 -40.09 22.46 -17.26
C PHE A 247 -38.96 23.50 -17.39
N GLY A 248 -38.79 24.10 -18.58
CA GLY A 248 -37.60 24.90 -18.88
C GLY A 248 -36.38 24.01 -19.15
N ASP A 249 -35.26 24.64 -19.54
CA ASP A 249 -33.96 23.96 -19.68
C ASP A 249 -33.38 23.56 -18.31
#